data_AF-A0A965NE89-F1
#
_entry.id   AF-A0A965NE89-F1
#
_cell.length_a   1.000
_cell.length_b   1.000
_cell.length_c   1.000
_cell.angle_alpha   90.00
_cell.angle_beta   90.00
_cell.angle_gamma   90.00
#
_symmetry.space_group_name_H-M   'P 1'
#
loop_
_entity.id
_entity.type
_entity.pdbx_description
1 polymer ?
#
loop_
_entity_poly.entity_id
_entity_poly.type
_entity_poly.pdbx_seq_one_letter_code
_entity_poly.pdbx_strand_id
1 'polypeptide(L)' 'MSSTIRVPLYALKPGDLLFYGRGGSSHVTMYIGNRRMIEAASAGTRVHISPVRYSGLAGAGRPRG' A
#
# COMPACT_ATOMS: atom_id res chain seq x y z
N MET A 1 -2.48 19.51 -6.73
CA MET A 1 -2.80 18.29 -7.50
C MET A 1 -2.58 17.07 -6.60
N SER A 2 -3.40 16.02 -6.71
CA SER A 2 -3.17 14.77 -5.95
C SER A 2 -1.98 14.01 -6.55
N SER A 3 -1.01 13.59 -5.71
CA SER A 3 0.19 12.84 -6.09
C SER A 3 -0.10 11.40 -6.53
N THR A 4 -1.32 10.91 -6.33
CA THR A 4 -1.76 9.58 -6.75
C THR A 4 -3.14 9.60 -7.41
N ILE A 5 -3.41 8.58 -8.22
CA ILE A 5 -4.74 8.22 -8.73
C ILE A 5 -5.33 7.15 -7.81
N ARG A 6 -6.57 7.32 -7.34
CA ARG A 6 -7.24 6.28 -6.55
C ARG A 6 -7.43 5.02 -7.38
N VAL A 7 -7.04 3.87 -6.82
CA VAL A 7 -7.15 2.56 -7.46
C VAL A 7 -8.15 1.68 -6.69
N PRO A 8 -9.16 1.09 -7.35
CA PRO A 8 -9.99 0.08 -6.70
C PRO A 8 -9.20 -1.22 -6.50
N LEU A 9 -9.45 -1.95 -5.41
CA LEU A 9 -8.61 -3.08 -4.98
C LEU A 9 -8.49 -4.21 -6.01
N TYR A 10 -9.53 -4.43 -6.82
CA TYR A 10 -9.50 -5.44 -7.90
C TYR A 10 -8.61 -5.04 -9.08
N ALA A 11 -8.18 -3.77 -9.17
CA ALA A 11 -7.36 -3.22 -10.23
C ALA A 11 -5.92 -2.88 -9.78
N LEU A 12 -5.51 -3.42 -8.63
CA LEU A 12 -4.15 -3.28 -8.12
C LEU A 12 -3.12 -3.85 -9.10
N LYS A 13 -2.07 -3.09 -9.34
CA LYS A 13 -0.90 -3.46 -10.14
C LYS A 13 0.38 -3.27 -9.31
N PRO A 14 1.43 -4.07 -9.56
CA PRO A 14 2.72 -3.84 -8.92
C PRO A 14 3.14 -2.36 -9.03
N GLY A 15 3.55 -1.76 -7.92
CA GLY A 15 3.87 -0.34 -7.81
C GLY A 15 2.77 0.54 -7.20
N ASP A 16 1.52 0.06 -7.12
CA ASP A 16 0.45 0.79 -6.42
C ASP A 16 0.75 0.86 -4.91
N LEU A 17 0.50 2.01 -4.30
CA LEU A 17 0.67 2.22 -2.85
C LEU A 17 -0.61 1.87 -2.11
N LEU A 18 -0.48 1.16 -0.98
CA LEU A 18 -1.57 0.81 -0.08
C LEU A 18 -1.44 1.61 1.22
N PHE A 19 -2.50 2.33 1.59
CA PHE A 19 -2.51 3.24 2.73
C PHE A 19 -3.39 2.69 3.87
N TYR A 20 -2.89 2.75 5.10
CA TYR A 20 -3.52 2.15 6.27
C TYR A 20 -3.88 3.19 7.34
N GLY A 21 -4.90 2.89 8.14
CA GLY A 21 -5.37 3.74 9.25
C GLY A 21 -6.34 4.84 8.80
N ARG A 22 -6.78 5.68 9.74
CA ARG A 22 -7.81 6.70 9.47
C ARG A 22 -7.32 7.70 8.41
N GLY A 23 -7.94 7.68 7.24
CA GLY A 23 -7.51 8.52 6.11
C GLY A 23 -6.16 8.12 5.50
N GLY A 24 -5.62 6.93 5.83
CA GLY A 24 -4.35 6.45 5.27
C GLY A 24 -3.09 6.97 5.94
N SER A 25 -3.20 7.51 7.16
CA SER A 25 -2.10 8.22 7.85
C SER A 25 -1.19 7.34 8.71
N SER A 26 -1.52 6.07 8.95
CA SER A 26 -0.80 5.23 9.91
C SER A 26 0.38 4.47 9.28
N HIS A 27 0.22 3.96 8.05
CA HIS A 27 1.27 3.22 7.37
C HIS A 27 1.05 3.21 5.86
N VAL A 28 2.13 3.06 5.09
CA VAL A 28 2.10 2.91 3.64
C VAL A 28 2.98 1.75 3.21
N THR A 29 2.50 0.97 2.25
CA THR A 29 3.22 -0.17 1.65
C THR A 29 3.09 -0.12 0.14
N MET A 30 3.90 -0.89 -0.59
CA MET A 30 3.77 -1.02 -2.05
C MET A 30 3.29 -2.42 -2.43
N TYR A 31 2.25 -2.50 -3.24
CA TYR A 31 1.77 -3.75 -3.82
C TYR A 31 2.79 -4.28 -4.82
N ILE A 32 3.08 -5.58 -4.77
CA ILE A 32 4.07 -6.23 -5.65
C ILE A 32 3.48 -7.37 -6.48
N GLY A 33 2.16 -7.51 -6.51
CA GLY A 33 1.47 -8.62 -7.19
C GLY A 33 1.19 -9.81 -6.27
N ASN A 34 0.42 -10.77 -6.78
CA ASN A 34 0.09 -12.03 -6.10
C ASN A 34 -0.43 -11.88 -4.66
N ARG A 35 -1.20 -10.81 -4.39
CA ARG A 35 -1.72 -10.49 -3.04
C ARG A 35 -0.61 -10.25 -2.00
N ARG A 36 0.56 -9.79 -2.43
CA ARG A 36 1.72 -9.46 -1.58
C ARG A 36 2.08 -7.98 -1.66
N MET A 37 2.75 -7.49 -0.62
CA MET A 37 3.28 -6.13 -0.53
C MET A 37 4.68 -6.12 0.09
N ILE A 38 5.44 -5.06 -0.17
CA ILE A 38 6.73 -4.78 0.45
C ILE A 38 6.60 -3.57 1.40
N GLU A 39 7.23 -3.67 2.57
CA GLU A 39 7.08 -2.67 3.63
C GLU A 39 8.25 -2.62 4.61
N ALA A 40 8.31 -1.53 5.38
CA ALA A 40 9.12 -1.39 6.58
C ALA A 40 8.18 -1.26 7.80
N ALA A 41 7.65 -2.39 8.27
CA ALA A 41 6.47 -2.42 9.14
C ALA A 41 6.64 -1.68 10.49
N SER A 42 7.81 -1.76 11.11
CA SER A 42 8.10 -1.11 12.39
C SER A 42 9.60 -0.89 12.62
N ALA A 43 9.93 -0.01 13.57
CA ALA A 43 11.32 0.27 13.94
C ALA A 43 12.06 -1.03 14.33
N GLY A 44 13.29 -1.17 13.84
CA GLY A 44 14.11 -2.37 14.08
C GLY A 44 13.81 -3.55 13.16
N THR A 45 12.75 -3.50 12.34
CA THR A 45 12.49 -4.53 11.31
C THR A 45 13.14 -4.14 9.98
N ARG A 46 13.69 -5.14 9.28
CA ARG A 46 14.18 -4.94 7.91
C ARG A 46 13.00 -4.87 6.94
N VAL A 47 13.23 -4.25 5.79
CA VAL A 47 12.27 -4.28 4.67
C VAL A 47 12.00 -5.72 4.28
N HIS A 48 10.72 -6.10 4.19
CA HIS A 48 10.32 -7.48 3.91
C HIS A 48 9.02 -7.53 3.12
N ILE A 49 8.71 -8.74 2.61
CA ILE A 49 7.49 -9.03 1.87
C ILE A 49 6.47 -9.68 2.81
N SER A 50 5.24 -9.18 2.80
CA SER A 50 4.12 -9.71 3.57
C SER A 50 2.86 -9.88 2.70
N PRO A 51 1.88 -10.67 3.12
CA PRO A 51 0.55 -10.68 2.48
C PRO A 51 -0.13 -9.32 2.64
N VAL A 52 -0.90 -8.89 1.63
CA VAL A 52 -1.71 -7.67 1.73
C VAL A 52 -2.66 -7.77 2.92
N ARG A 53 -2.63 -6.75 3.78
CA ARG A 53 -3.57 -6.60 4.89
C ARG A 53 -4.80 -5.85 4.37
N TYR A 54 -5.98 -6.46 4.48
CA TYR A 54 -7.24 -5.78 4.14
C TYR A 54 -7.86 -5.08 5.35
N SER A 55 -7.58 -5.57 6.56
CA SER A 55 -7.95 -4.87 7.79
C SER A 55 -7.18 -3.55 7.92
N GLY A 56 -7.89 -2.49 8.27
CA GLY A 56 -7.31 -1.15 8.42
C GLY A 56 -6.88 -0.48 7.11
N LEU A 57 -7.15 -1.09 5.95
CA LEU A 57 -6.84 -0.51 4.65
C LEU A 57 -7.78 0.65 4.35
N ALA A 58 -7.23 1.85 4.18
CA ALA A 58 -7.98 3.06 3.85
C ALA A 58 -8.21 3.20 2.34
N GLY A 59 -7.26 2.72 1.53
CA GLY A 59 -7.34 2.77 0.09
C GLY A 59 -6.01 2.50 -0.60
N ALA A 60 -6.04 2.56 -1.93
CA ALA A 60 -4.86 2.40 -2.76
C ALA A 60 -4.71 3.57 -3.74
N GLY A 61 -3.47 3.92 -4.05
CA GLY A 61 -3.11 5.00 -4.95
C GLY A 61 -2.01 4.60 -5.92
N ARG A 62 -2.19 4.86 -7.21
CA ARG A 62 -1.14 4.73 -8.22
C ARG A 62 -0.36 6.06 -8.30
N PRO A 63 0.96 6.07 -8.02
CA PRO A 63 1.76 7.27 -8.20
C PRO A 63 1.66 7.79 -9.64
N ARG A 64 1.57 9.12 -9.78
CA ARG A 64 1.77 9.78 -11.07
C ARG A 64 3.26 10.16 -11.18
N GLY A 65 3.84 9.94 -12.36
CA GLY A 65 5.16 10.46 -12.71
C GLY A 65 5.14 11.97 -12.90
#